data_AF-A0A7Y9WHJ8-F1
#
_entry.id   AF-A0A7Y9WHJ8-F1
#
_cell.length_a   1.000
_cell.length_b   1.000
_cell.length_c   1.000
_cell.angle_alpha   90.00
_cell.angle_beta   90.00
_cell.angle_gamma   90.00
#
_symmetry.space_group_name_H-M   'P 1'
#
loop_
_entity.id
_entity.type
_entity.pdbx_description
1 polymer ?
#
loop_
_entity_poly.entity_id
_entity_poly.type
_entity_poly.pdbx_seq_one_letter_code
_entity_poly.pdbx_strand_id
1 'polypeptide(L)'
;MLITTMLLRRLVARLTGARGETAERSPPGDPQAASDTTGSRRLRWRMPWLAWQTLSWVSLTLLAPPFWAIGALQIINPHSDQPFFWNALMAIVPLAGGITIVLTNQQHYRAPFRTHRAAALYYFQRSMALSCVLVLLLLWGTHAIDDLVAPLAIATPGSHPAALALWMTGLVAAFGISSSLHASILHVWLAFLA
;
A
#
# COMPACT_ATOMS: atom_id res chain seq x y z
N MET A 1 -18.32 -7.97 35.62
CA MET A 1 -18.66 -8.80 34.44
C MET A 1 -19.51 -8.01 33.45
N LEU A 2 -18.94 -7.28 32.48
CA LEU A 2 -19.80 -6.50 31.54
C LEU A 2 -19.24 -6.23 30.13
N ILE A 3 -17.95 -6.42 29.88
CA ILE A 3 -17.35 -6.10 28.56
C ILE A 3 -17.23 -7.34 27.66
N THR A 4 -16.86 -8.48 28.24
CA THR A 4 -16.68 -9.74 27.52
C THR A 4 -17.99 -10.29 26.96
N THR A 5 -19.10 -10.14 27.70
CA THR A 5 -20.44 -10.57 27.27
C THR A 5 -20.97 -9.74 26.10
N MET A 6 -20.69 -8.43 26.06
CA MET A 6 -21.10 -7.57 24.94
C MET A 6 -20.30 -7.85 23.65
N LEU A 7 -19.00 -8.12 23.79
CA LEU A 7 -18.15 -8.53 22.67
C LEU A 7 -18.59 -9.87 22.09
N LEU A 8 -18.90 -10.85 22.96
CA LEU A 8 -19.40 -12.15 22.54
C LEU A 8 -20.74 -12.02 21.81
N ARG A 9 -21.67 -11.19 22.33
CA ARG A 9 -22.97 -10.95 21.68
C ARG A 9 -22.84 -10.32 20.30
N ARG A 10 -21.91 -9.37 20.14
CA ARG A 10 -21.62 -8.73 18.84
C ARG A 10 -20.99 -9.70 17.84
N LEU A 11 -20.12 -10.60 18.30
CA LEU A 11 -19.51 -11.64 17.48
C LEU A 11 -20.55 -12.68 17.03
N VAL A 12 -21.41 -13.14 17.95
CA VAL A 12 -22.49 -14.09 17.64
C VAL A 12 -23.50 -13.48 16.66
N ALA A 13 -23.91 -12.23 16.87
CA ALA A 13 -24.85 -11.54 15.97
C ALA A 13 -24.28 -11.35 14.55
N ARG A 14 -22.96 -11.14 14.41
CA ARG A 14 -22.31 -11.05 13.09
C ARG A 14 -22.19 -12.40 12.39
N LEU A 15 -22.01 -13.48 13.14
CA LEU A 15 -21.92 -14.83 12.59
C LEU A 15 -23.30 -15.40 12.21
N THR A 16 -24.36 -15.06 12.93
CA THR A 16 -25.73 -15.44 12.57
C THR A 16 -26.31 -14.59 11.44
N GLY A 17 -26.00 -13.28 11.41
CA GLY A 17 -26.41 -12.40 10.31
C GLY A 17 -25.85 -12.81 8.95
N ALA A 18 -24.62 -13.32 8.91
CA ALA A 18 -23.99 -13.82 7.68
C ALA A 18 -24.58 -15.15 7.15
N ARG A 19 -25.42 -15.84 7.94
CA ARG A 19 -26.02 -17.14 7.57
C ARG A 19 -27.50 -17.04 7.18
N GLY A 20 -28.13 -15.86 7.34
CA GLY A 20 -29.56 -15.64 7.10
C GLY A 20 -29.93 -15.08 5.72
N GLU A 21 -28.98 -14.56 4.93
CA GLU A 21 -29.26 -13.89 3.65
C GLU A 21 -29.34 -14.84 2.42
N THR A 22 -29.55 -16.14 2.61
CA THR A 22 -29.65 -17.12 1.49
C THR A 22 -31.04 -17.68 1.25
N ALA A 23 -32.10 -17.08 1.79
CA ALA A 23 -33.46 -17.52 1.48
C ALA A 23 -34.47 -16.38 1.58
N GLU A 24 -34.58 -15.55 0.53
CA GLU A 24 -35.87 -14.92 0.25
C GLU A 24 -36.14 -14.87 -1.25
N ARG A 25 -37.38 -15.24 -1.56
CA ARG A 25 -37.94 -15.71 -2.82
C ARG A 25 -38.61 -14.52 -3.50
N SER A 26 -38.14 -14.09 -4.67
CA SER A 26 -38.84 -13.08 -5.48
C SER A 26 -39.79 -13.72 -6.51
N PRO A 27 -40.98 -13.13 -6.75
CA PRO A 27 -42.00 -13.64 -7.67
C PRO A 27 -41.70 -13.33 -9.14
N PRO A 28 -42.39 -13.96 -10.10
CA PRO A 28 -42.12 -13.80 -11.53
C PRO A 28 -42.93 -12.65 -12.13
N GLY A 29 -42.27 -11.82 -12.94
CA GLY A 29 -42.95 -10.94 -13.89
C GLY A 29 -42.45 -9.51 -13.89
N ASP A 30 -41.44 -9.23 -14.73
CA ASP A 30 -41.45 -8.08 -15.63
C ASP A 30 -40.29 -8.21 -16.66
N PRO A 31 -40.57 -8.32 -17.97
CA PRO A 31 -39.52 -8.40 -19.01
C PRO A 31 -38.78 -7.07 -19.25
N GLN A 32 -39.07 -6.03 -18.48
CA GLN A 32 -38.61 -4.65 -18.72
C GLN A 32 -37.53 -4.18 -17.74
N ALA A 33 -36.89 -5.11 -17.01
CA ALA A 33 -35.75 -4.85 -16.12
C ALA A 33 -34.39 -5.23 -16.75
N ALA A 34 -34.37 -5.68 -18.01
CA ALA A 34 -33.15 -6.16 -18.67
C ALA A 34 -32.27 -5.03 -19.25
N SER A 35 -32.76 -3.80 -19.37
CA SER A 35 -32.02 -2.68 -19.98
C SER A 35 -31.37 -1.69 -18.99
N ASP A 36 -31.57 -1.87 -17.67
CA ASP A 36 -31.02 -0.99 -16.61
C ASP A 36 -29.98 -1.67 -15.71
N THR A 37 -29.46 -2.84 -16.09
CA THR A 37 -28.47 -3.60 -15.31
C THR A 37 -27.00 -3.19 -15.57
N THR A 38 -26.76 -1.99 -16.11
CA THR A 38 -25.43 -1.33 -16.05
C THR A 38 -25.24 -0.53 -14.75
N GLY A 39 -26.00 -0.86 -13.71
CA GLY A 39 -25.87 -0.32 -12.36
C GLY A 39 -24.55 -0.71 -11.69
N SER A 40 -23.52 0.14 -11.85
CA SER A 40 -22.44 0.41 -10.88
C SER A 40 -22.02 -0.79 -10.01
N ARG A 41 -21.45 -1.82 -10.64
CA ARG A 41 -20.93 -2.98 -9.91
C ARG A 41 -19.74 -2.55 -9.05
N ARG A 42 -19.91 -2.61 -7.73
CA ARG A 42 -18.83 -2.35 -6.77
C ARG A 42 -17.78 -3.44 -6.91
N LEU A 43 -16.50 -3.07 -6.76
CA LEU A 43 -15.44 -4.06 -6.67
C LEU A 43 -15.68 -4.96 -5.46
N ARG A 44 -15.42 -6.25 -5.61
CA ARG A 44 -15.57 -7.24 -4.54
C ARG A 44 -14.20 -7.75 -4.13
N TRP A 45 -13.96 -7.92 -2.84
CA TRP A 45 -12.76 -8.59 -2.37
C TRP A 45 -12.72 -10.05 -2.81
N ARG A 46 -11.53 -10.52 -3.18
CA ARG A 46 -11.28 -11.95 -3.35
C ARG A 46 -11.28 -12.66 -2.00
N MET A 47 -11.86 -13.86 -1.99
CA MET A 47 -11.84 -14.76 -0.85
C MET A 47 -10.93 -15.96 -1.14
N PRO A 48 -10.25 -16.52 -0.12
CA PRO A 48 -10.23 -16.09 1.27
C PRO A 48 -9.40 -14.82 1.48
N TRP A 49 -9.99 -13.81 2.14
CA TRP A 49 -9.45 -12.45 2.20
C TRP A 49 -8.01 -12.39 2.70
N LEU A 50 -7.72 -13.03 3.84
CA LEU A 50 -6.38 -12.96 4.47
C LEU A 50 -5.27 -13.54 3.58
N ALA A 51 -5.55 -14.63 2.85
CA ALA A 51 -4.56 -15.24 1.95
C ALA A 51 -4.22 -14.30 0.79
N TRP A 52 -5.21 -13.63 0.21
CA TRP A 52 -4.97 -12.67 -0.87
C TRP A 52 -4.26 -11.40 -0.38
N GLN A 53 -4.55 -10.92 0.84
CA GLN A 53 -3.83 -9.78 1.41
C GLN A 53 -2.37 -10.11 1.71
N THR A 54 -2.11 -11.28 2.28
CA THR A 54 -0.75 -11.74 2.61
C THR A 54 0.06 -12.02 1.35
N LEU A 55 -0.52 -12.72 0.37
CA LEU A 55 0.10 -12.94 -0.94
C LEU A 55 0.42 -11.61 -1.63
N SER A 56 -0.52 -10.66 -1.59
CA SER A 56 -0.28 -9.32 -2.10
C SER A 56 0.90 -8.70 -1.36
N TRP A 57 0.86 -8.58 -0.04
CA TRP A 57 1.93 -7.96 0.75
C TRP A 57 3.32 -8.53 0.45
N VAL A 58 3.45 -9.86 0.38
CA VAL A 58 4.70 -10.54 0.02
C VAL A 58 5.12 -10.19 -1.40
N SER A 59 4.20 -10.30 -2.37
CA SER A 59 4.51 -10.04 -3.79
C SER A 59 4.93 -8.59 -4.03
N LEU A 60 4.25 -7.62 -3.39
CA LEU A 60 4.55 -6.19 -3.52
C LEU A 60 5.96 -5.87 -2.99
N THR A 61 6.34 -6.51 -1.88
CA THR A 61 7.64 -6.34 -1.25
C THR A 61 8.74 -6.95 -2.12
N LEU A 62 8.57 -8.21 -2.52
CA LEU A 62 9.57 -8.94 -3.31
C LEU A 62 9.70 -8.40 -4.74
N LEU A 63 8.70 -7.71 -5.29
CA LEU A 63 8.78 -7.12 -6.63
C LEU A 63 9.17 -5.65 -6.60
N ALA A 64 9.38 -5.05 -5.42
CA ALA A 64 9.77 -3.65 -5.32
C ALA A 64 11.21 -3.44 -5.81
N PRO A 65 11.44 -2.59 -6.83
CA PRO A 65 12.79 -2.26 -7.29
C PRO A 65 13.73 -1.79 -6.18
N PRO A 66 13.31 -0.92 -5.23
CA PRO A 66 14.18 -0.51 -4.14
C PRO A 66 14.66 -1.67 -3.24
N PHE A 67 13.82 -2.68 -3.03
CA PHE A 67 14.17 -3.84 -2.21
C PHE A 67 15.36 -4.59 -2.80
N TRP A 68 15.34 -4.82 -4.11
CA TRP A 68 16.45 -5.46 -4.83
C TRP A 68 17.66 -4.56 -4.99
N ALA A 69 17.46 -3.27 -5.30
CA ALA A 69 18.57 -2.34 -5.45
C ALA A 69 19.38 -2.23 -4.14
N ILE A 70 18.71 -2.06 -3.01
CA ILE A 70 19.35 -1.97 -1.69
C ILE A 70 19.96 -3.33 -1.30
N GLY A 71 19.24 -4.44 -1.52
CA GLY A 71 19.78 -5.77 -1.27
C GLY A 71 21.06 -6.06 -2.05
N ALA A 72 21.09 -5.71 -3.34
CA ALA A 72 22.26 -5.86 -4.19
C ALA A 72 23.42 -4.99 -3.72
N LEU A 73 23.16 -3.73 -3.35
CA LEU A 73 24.18 -2.84 -2.78
C LEU A 73 24.80 -3.43 -1.51
N GLN A 74 23.98 -4.00 -0.62
CA GLN A 74 24.47 -4.65 0.60
C GLN A 74 25.26 -5.95 0.34
N ILE A 75 24.93 -6.69 -0.72
CA ILE A 75 25.70 -7.88 -1.13
C ILE A 75 27.07 -7.47 -1.69
N ILE A 76 27.12 -6.41 -2.50
CA ILE A 76 28.37 -5.91 -3.12
C ILE A 76 29.29 -5.34 -2.04
N ASN A 77 28.75 -4.53 -1.14
CA ASN A 77 29.50 -3.98 -0.02
C ASN A 77 28.71 -4.15 1.30
N PRO A 78 28.98 -5.22 2.06
CA PRO A 78 28.32 -5.45 3.35
C PRO A 78 28.84 -4.49 4.43
N HIS A 79 29.99 -3.85 4.22
CA HIS A 79 30.56 -2.87 5.12
C HIS A 79 30.10 -1.48 4.71
N SER A 80 28.92 -1.09 5.19
CA SER A 80 28.49 0.29 5.14
C SER A 80 28.76 0.97 6.47
N ASP A 81 29.20 2.23 6.42
CA ASP A 81 29.35 3.09 7.58
C ASP A 81 28.00 3.34 8.31
N GLN A 82 26.87 3.04 7.66
CA GLN A 82 25.53 3.18 8.21
C GLN A 82 24.67 1.91 8.03
N PRO A 83 24.97 0.79 8.74
CA PRO A 83 24.27 -0.48 8.54
C PRO A 83 22.78 -0.42 8.93
N PHE A 84 22.43 0.44 9.89
CA PHE A 84 21.02 0.65 10.27
C PHE A 84 20.23 1.34 9.17
N PHE A 85 20.82 2.32 8.47
CA PHE A 85 20.16 3.08 7.42
C PHE A 85 19.67 2.17 6.29
N TRP A 86 20.53 1.31 5.75
CA TRP A 86 20.17 0.44 4.62
C TRP A 86 19.11 -0.59 4.98
N ASN A 87 19.23 -1.20 6.16
CA ASN A 87 18.22 -2.15 6.65
C ASN A 87 16.88 -1.48 6.89
N ALA A 88 16.87 -0.29 7.50
CA ALA A 88 15.66 0.49 7.70
C ALA A 88 15.05 0.93 6.36
N LEU A 89 15.86 1.40 5.42
CA LEU A 89 15.42 1.81 4.08
C LEU A 89 14.75 0.65 3.33
N MET A 90 15.31 -0.56 3.43
CA MET A 90 14.74 -1.77 2.87
C MET A 90 13.41 -2.15 3.56
N ALA A 91 13.32 -1.98 4.88
CA ALA A 91 12.12 -2.24 5.67
C ALA A 91 10.96 -1.28 5.41
N ILE A 92 11.22 -0.07 4.87
CA ILE A 92 10.16 0.89 4.49
C ILE A 92 9.19 0.27 3.49
N VAL A 93 9.68 -0.52 2.53
CA VAL A 93 8.86 -1.14 1.49
C VAL A 93 7.72 -2.00 2.08
N PRO A 94 8.00 -3.07 2.87
CA PRO A 94 6.94 -3.88 3.45
C PRO A 94 6.08 -3.11 4.45
N LEU A 95 6.64 -2.15 5.20
CA LEU A 95 5.88 -1.34 6.16
C LEU A 95 4.85 -0.45 5.46
N ALA A 96 5.28 0.35 4.48
CA ALA A 96 4.40 1.23 3.72
C ALA A 96 3.33 0.42 2.97
N GLY A 97 3.72 -0.71 2.35
CA GLY A 97 2.79 -1.60 1.66
C GLY A 97 1.73 -2.19 2.61
N GLY A 98 2.15 -2.68 3.78
CA GLY A 98 1.25 -3.26 4.79
C GLY A 98 0.26 -2.25 5.34
N ILE A 99 0.73 -1.06 5.73
CA ILE A 99 -0.14 0.03 6.22
C ILE A 99 -1.14 0.43 5.12
N THR A 100 -0.68 0.57 3.87
CA THR A 100 -1.55 0.99 2.76
C THR A 100 -2.63 -0.04 2.44
N ILE A 101 -2.35 -1.35 2.56
CA ILE A 101 -3.37 -2.40 2.46
C ILE A 101 -4.46 -2.19 3.51
N VAL A 102 -4.09 -1.93 4.77
CA VAL A 102 -5.05 -1.68 5.85
C VAL A 102 -5.88 -0.43 5.56
N LEU A 103 -5.24 0.66 5.14
CA LEU A 103 -5.95 1.91 4.78
C LEU A 103 -6.92 1.70 3.61
N THR A 104 -6.49 0.95 2.59
CA THR A 104 -7.33 0.61 1.43
C THR A 104 -8.52 -0.24 1.84
N ASN A 105 -8.33 -1.19 2.76
CA ASN A 105 -9.41 -1.99 3.33
C ASN A 105 -10.41 -1.14 4.12
N GLN A 106 -9.91 -0.25 4.99
CA GLN A 106 -10.76 0.66 5.74
C GLN A 106 -11.55 1.60 4.82
N GLN A 107 -10.89 2.14 3.79
CA GLN A 107 -11.54 3.00 2.80
C GLN A 107 -12.61 2.26 2.03
N HIS A 108 -12.33 1.05 1.54
CA HIS A 108 -13.30 0.26 0.80
C HIS A 108 -14.51 -0.15 1.67
N TYR A 109 -14.28 -0.41 2.97
CA TYR A 109 -15.37 -0.68 3.92
C TYR A 109 -16.28 0.54 4.11
N ARG A 110 -15.71 1.76 4.18
CA ARG A 110 -16.47 3.01 4.37
C ARG A 110 -17.13 3.52 3.08
N ALA A 111 -16.40 3.47 1.98
CA ALA A 111 -16.79 3.95 0.65
C ALA A 111 -16.24 2.99 -0.42
N PRO A 112 -17.03 1.98 -0.82
CA PRO A 112 -16.57 0.95 -1.75
C PRO A 112 -16.12 1.52 -3.09
N PHE A 113 -14.94 1.07 -3.52
CA PHE A 113 -14.42 1.38 -4.85
C PHE A 113 -15.31 0.77 -5.94
N ARG A 114 -15.57 1.55 -6.98
CA ARG A 114 -16.35 1.12 -8.16
C ARG A 114 -15.48 0.67 -9.32
N THR A 115 -14.20 1.05 -9.34
CA THR A 115 -13.27 0.73 -10.42
C THR A 115 -11.89 0.39 -9.88
N HIS A 116 -11.17 -0.50 -10.58
CA HIS A 116 -9.80 -0.84 -10.24
C HIS A 116 -8.89 0.38 -10.28
N ARG A 117 -9.12 1.30 -11.24
CA ARG A 117 -8.34 2.56 -11.34
C ARG A 117 -8.49 3.43 -10.10
N ALA A 118 -9.69 3.57 -9.54
CA ALA A 118 -9.90 4.36 -8.33
C ALA A 118 -9.21 3.74 -7.11
N ALA A 119 -9.27 2.41 -6.97
CA ALA A 119 -8.57 1.69 -5.91
C ALA A 119 -7.04 1.80 -6.07
N ALA A 120 -6.52 1.66 -7.29
CA ALA A 120 -5.09 1.73 -7.56
C ALA A 120 -4.54 3.14 -7.32
N LEU A 121 -5.26 4.18 -7.76
CA LEU A 121 -4.86 5.56 -7.50
C LEU A 121 -4.84 5.88 -5.99
N TYR A 122 -5.87 5.43 -5.26
CA TYR A 122 -5.91 5.59 -3.80
C TYR A 122 -4.72 4.90 -3.13
N TYR A 123 -4.46 3.64 -3.50
CA TYR A 123 -3.33 2.89 -2.98
C TYR A 123 -2.00 3.59 -3.29
N PHE A 124 -1.78 3.97 -4.55
CA PHE A 124 -0.58 4.64 -5.00
C PHE A 124 -0.30 5.92 -4.20
N GLN A 125 -1.30 6.80 -4.08
CA GLN A 125 -1.16 8.07 -3.36
C GLN A 125 -0.77 7.86 -1.89
N ARG A 126 -1.41 6.89 -1.22
CA ARG A 126 -1.14 6.61 0.20
C ARG A 126 0.21 5.93 0.41
N SER A 127 0.54 4.94 -0.42
CA SER A 127 1.83 4.24 -0.36
C SER A 127 2.99 5.16 -0.70
N MET A 128 2.85 6.00 -1.73
CA MET A 128 3.86 6.98 -2.12
C MET A 128 4.10 7.98 -1.00
N ALA A 129 3.04 8.58 -0.46
CA ALA A 129 3.15 9.54 0.64
C ALA A 129 3.82 8.91 1.88
N LEU A 130 3.39 7.70 2.28
CA LEU A 130 3.99 6.99 3.41
C LEU A 130 5.45 6.66 3.16
N SER A 131 5.79 6.14 1.98
CA SER A 131 7.18 5.83 1.62
C SER A 131 8.04 7.09 1.67
N CYS A 132 7.59 8.19 1.07
CA CYS A 132 8.33 9.44 1.07
C CYS A 132 8.55 9.98 2.49
N VAL A 133 7.51 9.99 3.32
CA VAL A 133 7.61 10.44 4.72
C VAL A 133 8.59 9.57 5.50
N LEU A 134 8.51 8.24 5.36
CA LEU A 134 9.40 7.32 6.07
C LEU A 134 10.86 7.48 5.62
N VAL A 135 11.12 7.70 4.32
CA VAL A 135 12.47 7.95 3.81
C VAL A 135 13.01 9.28 4.33
N LEU A 136 12.21 10.34 4.32
CA LEU A 136 12.61 11.64 4.87
C LEU A 136 12.93 11.55 6.37
N LEU A 137 12.07 10.86 7.13
CA LEU A 137 12.31 10.62 8.56
C LEU A 137 13.56 9.79 8.80
N LEU A 138 13.84 8.81 7.93
CA LEU A 138 15.05 8.00 8.02
C LEU A 138 16.30 8.84 7.74
N LEU A 139 16.32 9.58 6.62
CA LEU A 139 17.43 10.48 6.26
C LEU A 139 17.72 11.49 7.37
N TRP A 140 16.67 12.07 7.94
CA TRP A 140 16.78 13.00 9.07
C TRP A 140 17.30 12.30 10.33
N GLY A 141 16.72 11.15 10.69
CA GLY A 141 17.03 10.44 11.93
C GLY A 141 18.41 9.78 11.96
N THR A 142 18.99 9.45 10.81
CA THR A 142 20.34 8.88 10.71
C THR A 142 21.39 9.91 10.31
N HIS A 143 21.02 11.18 10.12
CA HIS A 143 21.91 12.21 9.57
C HIS A 143 22.58 11.81 8.24
N ALA A 144 21.94 10.93 7.45
CA ALA A 144 22.52 10.39 6.22
C ALA A 144 22.55 11.39 5.05
N ILE A 145 21.98 12.58 5.23
CA ILE A 145 21.95 13.62 4.19
C ILE A 145 23.37 14.04 3.81
N ASP A 146 24.25 14.23 4.80
CA ASP A 146 25.61 14.70 4.58
C ASP A 146 26.47 13.64 3.87
N ASP A 147 26.28 12.37 4.22
CA ASP A 147 27.07 11.27 3.65
C ASP A 147 26.55 10.79 2.28
N LEU A 148 25.24 10.79 2.05
CA LEU A 148 24.64 10.20 0.85
C LEU A 148 24.18 11.21 -0.20
N VAL A 149 23.75 12.40 0.23
CA VAL A 149 23.11 13.37 -0.67
C VAL A 149 24.02 14.56 -0.96
N ALA A 150 24.76 15.05 0.02
CA ALA A 150 25.68 16.18 -0.18
C ALA A 150 26.72 15.93 -1.30
N PRO A 151 27.30 14.73 -1.47
CA PRO A 151 28.22 14.46 -2.58
C PRO A 151 27.59 14.66 -3.96
N LEU A 152 26.30 14.37 -4.11
CA LEU A 152 25.55 14.57 -5.35
C LEU A 152 25.30 16.07 -5.62
N ALA A 153 25.10 16.85 -4.57
CA ALA A 153 24.89 18.29 -4.67
C ALA A 153 26.17 19.04 -5.11
N ILE A 154 27.36 18.56 -4.74
CA ILE A 154 28.65 19.16 -5.13
C ILE A 154 28.84 19.12 -6.66
N ALA A 155 28.41 18.05 -7.32
CA ALA A 155 28.54 17.89 -8.77
C ALA A 155 27.46 18.65 -9.58
N THR A 156 26.52 19.32 -8.91
CA THR A 156 25.36 19.95 -9.55
C THR A 156 25.53 21.47 -9.62
N PRO A 157 25.41 22.09 -10.82
CA PRO A 157 25.48 23.53 -10.96
C PRO A 157 24.35 24.23 -10.17
N GLY A 158 24.69 25.31 -9.45
CA GLY A 158 23.72 26.13 -8.70
C GLY A 158 24.16 26.41 -7.27
N SER A 159 23.25 26.93 -6.44
CA SER A 159 23.52 27.07 -5.01
C SER A 159 23.45 25.70 -4.33
N HIS A 160 24.39 25.42 -3.43
CA HIS A 160 24.45 24.15 -2.72
C HIS A 160 23.12 23.76 -2.02
N PRO A 161 22.40 24.68 -1.34
CA PRO A 161 21.10 24.34 -0.74
C PRO A 161 20.03 23.93 -1.76
N ALA A 162 20.00 24.57 -2.94
CA ALA A 162 19.03 24.24 -3.98
C ALA A 162 19.34 22.88 -4.62
N ALA A 163 20.62 22.60 -4.89
CA ALA A 163 21.07 21.31 -5.41
C ALA A 163 20.75 20.17 -4.42
N LEU A 164 20.99 20.38 -3.13
CA LEU A 164 20.69 19.40 -2.08
C LEU A 164 19.18 19.13 -1.99
N ALA A 165 18.36 20.18 -1.99
CA ALA A 165 16.91 20.03 -1.99
C ALA A 165 16.40 19.27 -3.23
N LEU A 166 16.99 19.52 -4.41
CA LEU A 166 16.66 18.82 -5.65
C LEU A 166 16.99 17.33 -5.55
N TRP A 167 18.20 16.96 -5.12
CA TRP A 167 18.59 15.56 -4.99
C TRP A 167 17.81 14.83 -3.91
N MET A 168 17.57 15.46 -2.75
CA MET A 168 16.71 14.86 -1.72
C MET A 168 15.31 14.60 -2.26
N THR A 169 14.69 15.61 -2.86
CA THR A 169 13.33 15.47 -3.42
C THR A 169 13.30 14.39 -4.50
N GLY A 170 14.31 14.38 -5.38
CA GLY A 170 14.46 13.40 -6.46
C GLY A 170 14.60 11.98 -5.93
N LEU A 171 15.49 11.73 -4.97
CA LEU A 171 15.72 10.41 -4.38
C LEU A 171 14.49 9.90 -3.62
N VAL A 172 13.88 10.76 -2.79
CA VAL A 172 12.67 10.44 -2.03
C VAL A 172 11.51 10.13 -2.97
N ALA A 173 11.30 10.95 -4.01
CA ALA A 173 10.26 10.72 -5.00
C ALA A 173 10.53 9.46 -5.82
N ALA A 174 11.78 9.22 -6.25
CA ALA A 174 12.15 8.03 -6.99
C ALA A 174 11.90 6.76 -6.17
N PHE A 175 12.29 6.76 -4.89
CA PHE A 175 11.99 5.67 -3.97
C PHE A 175 10.48 5.46 -3.84
N GLY A 176 9.71 6.52 -3.54
CA GLY A 176 8.26 6.43 -3.34
C GLY A 176 7.51 5.97 -4.59
N ILE A 177 7.88 6.44 -5.77
CA ILE A 177 7.27 6.04 -7.04
C ILE A 177 7.60 4.58 -7.34
N SER A 178 8.89 4.22 -7.28
CA SER A 178 9.34 2.86 -7.61
C SER A 178 8.82 1.82 -6.60
N SER A 179 8.63 2.16 -5.33
CA SER A 179 8.02 1.27 -4.34
C SER A 179 6.51 1.12 -4.50
N SER A 180 5.82 2.14 -5.02
CA SER A 180 4.36 2.23 -4.93
C SER A 180 3.62 2.02 -6.24
N LEU A 181 4.23 2.30 -7.39
CA LEU A 181 3.55 2.26 -8.69
C LEU A 181 3.14 0.82 -9.07
N HIS A 182 4.11 -0.10 -9.15
CA HIS A 182 3.82 -1.52 -9.41
C HIS A 182 2.93 -2.08 -8.31
N ALA A 183 3.16 -1.64 -7.07
CA ALA A 183 2.43 -2.14 -5.91
C ALA A 183 0.94 -1.83 -6.01
N SER A 184 0.60 -0.61 -6.40
CA SER A 184 -0.80 -0.17 -6.54
C SER A 184 -1.59 -1.00 -7.55
N ILE A 185 -0.97 -1.33 -8.68
CA ILE A 185 -1.60 -2.09 -9.77
C ILE A 185 -1.74 -3.55 -9.34
N LEU A 186 -0.64 -4.14 -8.85
CA LEU A 186 -0.58 -5.55 -8.48
C LEU A 186 -1.53 -5.86 -7.32
N HIS A 187 -1.54 -5.02 -6.28
CA HIS A 187 -2.41 -5.19 -5.13
C HIS A 187 -3.87 -5.25 -5.56
N VAL A 188 -4.28 -4.27 -6.37
CA VAL A 188 -5.66 -4.16 -6.81
C VAL A 188 -6.07 -5.33 -7.71
N TRP A 189 -5.17 -5.80 -8.58
CA TRP A 189 -5.39 -6.98 -9.40
C TRP A 189 -5.53 -8.27 -8.57
N LEU A 190 -4.69 -8.43 -7.54
CA LEU A 190 -4.73 -9.59 -6.65
C LEU A 190 -5.92 -9.57 -5.70
N ALA A 191 -6.34 -8.40 -5.23
CA ALA A 191 -7.26 -8.32 -4.11
C ALA A 191 -8.73 -8.10 -4.52
N PHE A 192 -8.99 -7.56 -5.71
CA PHE A 192 -10.36 -7.30 -6.19
C PHE A 192 -10.79 -8.20 -7.36
N LEU A 193 -12.11 -8.35 -7.48
CA LEU A 193 -12.83 -8.89 -8.64
C LEU A 193 -13.63 -7.76 -9.29
N ALA A 194 -13.63 -7.74 -10.63
CA ALA A 194 -14.43 -6.84 -11.48
C ALA A 194 -15.90 -7.27 -11.55
#